data_AF-A0A3A5ATS7-F1
#
_entry.id   AF-A0A3A5ATS7-F1
#
_cell.length_a   1.000
_cell.length_b   1.000
_cell.length_c   1.000
_cell.angle_alpha   90.00
_cell.angle_beta   90.00
_cell.angle_gamma   90.00
#
_symmetry.space_group_name_H-M   'P 1'
#
loop_
_entity.id
_entity.type
_entity.pdbx_description
1 polymer ?
#
loop_
_entity_poly.entity_id
_entity_poly.type
_entity_poly.pdbx_seq_one_letter_code
_entity_poly.pdbx_strand_id
1 'polypeptide(L)'
;MPRTDEEVVDILLELYAENFGGKEGQRFLISWEDLRSVYGFEKLFYSRFNRLEEAASAKRLYLWDLGEGGNGHQIAVIRSRTVDRWRRVPKRIIRTYKIEPNDSAEILEDDFE
;
A
#
# COMPACT_ATOMS: atom_id res chain seq x y z
N MET A 1 0.20 21.63 17.64
CA MET A 1 1.52 21.19 17.14
C MET A 1 1.27 19.98 16.25
N PRO A 2 1.84 19.91 15.04
CA PRO A 2 1.64 18.76 14.17
C PRO A 2 2.31 17.51 14.75
N ARG A 3 1.69 16.35 14.52
CA ARG A 3 2.19 15.06 15.01
C ARG A 3 3.34 14.51 14.15
N THR A 4 4.22 13.72 14.75
CA THR A 4 5.25 12.96 14.02
C THR A 4 4.65 11.76 13.29
N ASP A 5 5.43 11.14 12.41
CA ASP A 5 4.98 9.96 11.68
C ASP A 5 4.71 8.80 12.65
N GLU A 6 5.56 8.63 13.66
CA GLU A 6 5.45 7.60 14.70
C GLU A 6 4.19 7.75 15.53
N GLU A 7 3.85 8.99 15.93
CA GLU A 7 2.64 9.32 16.68
C GLU A 7 1.38 9.03 15.86
N VAL A 8 1.39 9.38 14.56
CA VAL A 8 0.27 9.07 13.66
C VAL A 8 0.11 7.56 13.50
N VAL A 9 1.20 6.79 13.38
CA VAL A 9 1.11 5.33 13.33
C VAL A 9 0.52 4.76 14.62
N ASP A 10 0.90 5.28 15.79
CA ASP A 10 0.34 4.82 17.06
C ASP A 10 -1.17 5.07 17.13
N ILE A 11 -1.64 6.24 16.67
CA ILE A 11 -3.07 6.53 16.56
C ILE A 11 -3.77 5.56 15.61
N LEU A 12 -3.17 5.25 14.45
CA LEU A 12 -3.76 4.27 13.51
C LEU A 12 -3.85 2.87 14.12
N LEU A 13 -2.91 2.50 15.01
CA LEU A 13 -2.95 1.24 15.74
C LEU A 13 -4.04 1.23 16.82
N GLU A 14 -4.22 2.34 17.53
CA GLU A 14 -5.30 2.53 18.51
C GLU A 14 -6.66 2.43 17.82
N LEU A 15 -6.85 3.15 16.71
CA LEU A 15 -8.07 3.07 15.89
C LEU A 15 -8.35 1.64 15.42
N TYR A 16 -7.31 0.89 15.05
CA TYR A 16 -7.46 -0.53 14.73
C TYR A 16 -7.93 -1.34 15.95
N ALA A 17 -7.32 -1.12 17.11
CA ALA A 17 -7.62 -1.86 18.33
C ALA A 17 -9.05 -1.59 18.82
N GLU A 18 -9.48 -0.33 18.84
CA GLU A 18 -10.81 0.09 19.30
C GLU A 18 -11.92 -0.44 18.40
N ASN A 19 -11.76 -0.32 17.07
CA ASN A 19 -12.83 -0.66 16.13
C ASN A 19 -12.87 -2.14 15.77
N PHE A 20 -11.74 -2.85 15.85
CA PHE A 20 -11.64 -4.24 15.38
C PHE A 20 -11.27 -5.24 16.48
N GLY A 21 -11.05 -4.79 17.72
CA GLY A 21 -11.21 -5.59 18.94
C GLY A 21 -10.51 -6.96 18.94
N GLY A 22 -9.29 -7.05 18.39
CA GLY A 22 -8.52 -8.30 18.34
C GLY A 22 -8.93 -9.30 17.26
N LYS A 23 -9.89 -8.97 16.38
CA LYS A 23 -10.19 -9.79 15.20
C LYS A 23 -9.02 -9.69 14.22
N GLU A 24 -8.33 -10.80 14.01
CA GLU A 24 -7.29 -10.91 12.99
C GLU A 24 -7.89 -10.72 11.58
N GLY A 25 -7.10 -10.20 10.65
CA GLY A 25 -7.50 -10.12 9.25
C GLY A 25 -8.30 -8.87 8.87
N GLN A 26 -8.61 -7.97 9.82
CA GLN A 26 -9.37 -6.77 9.52
C GLN A 26 -8.52 -5.73 8.81
N ARG A 27 -9.21 -4.86 8.06
CA ARG A 27 -8.67 -3.72 7.34
C ARG A 27 -9.67 -2.59 7.41
N PHE A 28 -9.20 -1.35 7.42
CA PHE A 28 -10.05 -0.18 7.36
C PHE A 28 -9.55 0.81 6.32
N LEU A 29 -10.45 1.71 5.93
CA LEU A 29 -10.15 2.81 5.03
C LEU A 29 -10.09 4.10 5.85
N ILE A 30 -9.11 4.93 5.55
CA ILE A 30 -9.01 6.31 6.03
C ILE A 30 -8.88 7.22 4.81
N SER A 31 -9.59 8.33 4.79
CA SER A 31 -9.44 9.31 3.71
C SER A 31 -8.14 10.10 3.86
N TRP A 32 -7.64 10.66 2.76
CA TRP A 32 -6.49 11.57 2.81
C TRP A 32 -6.75 12.79 3.70
N GLU A 33 -7.98 13.27 3.72
CA GLU A 33 -8.41 14.39 4.57
C GLU A 33 -8.42 14.02 6.06
N ASP A 34 -8.91 12.84 6.41
CA ASP A 34 -8.88 12.35 7.79
C ASP A 34 -7.44 12.14 8.25
N LEU A 35 -6.60 11.53 7.41
CA LEU A 35 -5.19 11.33 7.72
C LEU A 35 -4.47 12.68 7.94
N ARG A 36 -4.75 13.66 7.09
CA ARG A 36 -4.27 15.05 7.27
C ARG A 36 -4.73 15.64 8.61
N SER A 37 -5.98 15.40 8.99
CA SER A 37 -6.55 15.87 10.27
C SER A 37 -5.90 15.18 11.46
N VAL A 38 -5.58 13.88 11.35
CA VAL A 38 -4.81 13.13 12.35
C VAL A 38 -3.40 13.69 12.50
N TYR A 39 -2.74 14.08 11.42
CA TYR A 39 -1.46 14.79 11.52
C TYR A 39 -1.57 16.17 12.18
N GLY A 40 -2.70 16.86 11.99
CA GLY A 40 -2.86 18.26 12.38
C GLY A 40 -2.17 19.24 11.42
N PHE A 41 -2.05 18.88 10.13
CA PHE A 41 -1.55 19.76 9.07
C PHE A 41 -2.68 20.32 8.20
N GLU A 42 -2.45 21.47 7.56
CA GLU A 42 -3.37 21.99 6.53
C GLU A 42 -3.23 21.28 5.19
N LYS A 43 -2.07 20.69 4.90
CA LYS A 43 -1.77 19.93 3.67
C LYS A 43 -0.90 18.74 3.99
N LEU A 44 -1.19 17.60 3.37
CA LEU A 44 -0.37 16.40 3.41
C LEU A 44 0.23 16.17 2.02
N PHE A 45 1.56 16.09 1.95
CA PHE A 45 2.29 15.83 0.72
C PHE A 45 2.62 14.35 0.59
N TYR A 46 2.69 13.85 -0.64
CA TYR A 46 3.00 12.45 -0.92
C TYR A 46 4.36 12.00 -0.34
N SER A 47 5.36 12.90 -0.32
CA SER A 47 6.65 12.62 0.33
C SER A 47 6.54 12.39 1.84
N ARG A 48 5.55 12.99 2.51
CA ARG A 48 5.26 12.72 3.93
C ARG A 48 4.53 11.40 4.08
N PHE A 49 3.58 11.11 3.18
CA PHE A 49 2.91 9.81 3.15
C PHE A 49 3.91 8.67 3.01
N ASN A 50 4.89 8.75 2.10
CA ASN A 50 5.93 7.73 1.98
C ASN A 50 6.71 7.51 3.30
N ARG A 51 7.03 8.58 4.04
CA ARG A 51 7.67 8.46 5.36
C ARG A 51 6.75 7.80 6.40
N LEU A 52 5.45 8.08 6.33
CA LEU A 52 4.46 7.41 7.15
C LEU A 52 4.40 5.91 6.83
N GLU A 53 4.45 5.52 5.55
CA GLU A 53 4.47 4.11 5.15
C GLU A 53 5.68 3.37 5.73
N GLU A 54 6.86 4.00 5.70
CA GLU A 54 8.08 3.46 6.32
C GLU A 54 7.90 3.27 7.83
N ALA A 55 7.42 4.30 8.54
CA ALA A 55 7.16 4.24 9.97
C ALA A 55 6.10 3.18 10.34
N ALA A 56 5.04 3.08 9.53
CA ALA A 56 3.96 2.12 9.69
C ALA A 56 4.48 0.68 9.53
N SER A 57 5.31 0.44 8.51
CA SER A 57 5.91 -0.86 8.22
C SER A 57 6.75 -1.37 9.40
N ALA A 58 7.54 -0.47 10.02
CA ALA A 58 8.32 -0.79 11.22
C ALA A 58 7.44 -1.29 12.39
N LYS A 59 6.19 -0.84 12.46
CA LYS A 59 5.19 -1.27 13.47
C LYS A 59 4.22 -2.36 12.96
N ARG A 60 4.56 -3.03 11.85
CA ARG A 60 3.74 -4.09 11.23
C ARG A 60 2.36 -3.61 10.78
N LEU A 61 2.31 -2.40 10.26
CA LEU A 61 1.14 -1.81 9.64
C LEU A 61 1.48 -1.46 8.19
N TYR A 62 0.66 -1.89 7.26
CA TYR A 62 0.75 -1.53 5.85
C TYR A 62 -0.29 -0.48 5.54
N LEU A 63 0.15 0.57 4.88
CA LEU A 63 -0.71 1.56 4.25
C LEU A 63 -0.67 1.29 2.75
N TRP A 64 -1.81 1.42 2.09
CA TRP A 64 -1.89 1.24 0.65
C TRP A 64 -2.75 2.36 0.09
N ASP A 65 -2.14 3.20 -0.74
CA ASP A 65 -2.86 4.24 -1.46
C ASP A 65 -3.77 3.60 -2.54
N LEU A 66 -5.08 3.76 -2.40
CA LEU A 66 -6.08 3.28 -3.36
C LEU A 66 -6.43 4.32 -4.44
N GLY A 67 -5.88 5.52 -4.34
CA GLY A 67 -6.15 6.64 -5.22
C GLY A 67 -7.51 7.31 -4.97
N GLU A 68 -7.91 8.16 -5.92
CA GLU A 68 -9.19 8.86 -5.92
C GLU A 68 -10.35 7.92 -6.25
N GLY A 69 -11.36 7.90 -5.39
CA GLY A 69 -12.62 7.20 -5.59
C GLY A 69 -13.83 8.13 -5.50
N GLY A 70 -15.04 7.57 -5.58
CA GLY A 70 -16.30 8.34 -5.49
C GLY A 70 -16.51 9.07 -4.15
N ASN A 71 -15.73 8.69 -3.12
CA ASN A 71 -15.73 9.30 -1.79
C ASN A 71 -14.39 10.00 -1.47
N GLY A 72 -13.66 10.44 -2.50
CA GLY A 72 -12.34 11.07 -2.40
C GLY A 72 -11.18 10.08 -2.34
N HIS A 73 -9.99 10.59 -2.05
CA HIS A 73 -8.74 9.84 -1.98
C HIS A 73 -8.71 8.93 -0.75
N GLN A 74 -8.63 7.62 -0.97
CA GLN A 74 -8.68 6.61 0.09
C GLN A 74 -7.35 5.88 0.29
N ILE A 75 -7.05 5.60 1.56
CA ILE A 75 -5.90 4.81 1.98
C ILE A 75 -6.42 3.60 2.74
N ALA A 76 -6.00 2.41 2.35
CA ALA A 76 -6.24 1.19 3.10
C ALA A 76 -5.18 1.00 4.19
N VAL A 77 -5.63 0.65 5.39
CA VAL A 77 -4.78 0.40 6.56
C VAL A 77 -4.94 -1.06 7.00
N ILE A 78 -3.83 -1.81 7.02
CA ILE A 78 -3.84 -3.27 7.17
C ILE A 78 -2.72 -3.73 8.11
N ARG A 79 -3.02 -4.60 9.09
CA ARG A 79 -1.98 -5.22 9.96
C ARG A 79 -1.21 -6.30 9.22
N SER A 80 0.09 -6.46 9.50
CA SER A 80 0.94 -7.41 8.78
C SER A 80 0.43 -8.85 8.83
N ARG A 81 -0.09 -9.31 9.96
CA ARG A 81 -0.62 -10.68 10.09
C ARG A 81 -1.76 -10.98 9.12
N THR A 82 -2.50 -9.97 8.67
CA THR A 82 -3.50 -10.07 7.59
C THR A 82 -2.82 -10.29 6.23
N VAL A 83 -1.71 -9.59 6.02
CA VAL A 83 -0.87 -9.62 4.81
C VAL A 83 0.14 -10.79 4.83
N ASP A 84 0.28 -11.54 5.90
CA ASP A 84 1.24 -12.68 5.94
C ASP A 84 0.63 -13.96 5.35
N ARG A 85 -0.67 -13.98 5.02
CA ARG A 85 -1.41 -15.16 4.54
C ARG A 85 -1.65 -15.17 3.01
N TRP A 86 -0.67 -14.78 2.21
CA TRP A 86 -0.86 -14.70 0.76
C TRP A 86 -0.75 -16.07 0.11
N ARG A 87 -1.63 -16.32 -0.86
CA ARG A 87 -1.52 -17.48 -1.74
C ARG A 87 -0.43 -17.21 -2.75
N ARG A 88 0.54 -18.12 -2.85
CA ARG A 88 1.53 -18.08 -3.93
C ARG A 88 0.82 -18.28 -5.27
N VAL A 89 1.22 -17.51 -6.28
CA VAL A 89 0.75 -17.72 -7.65
C VAL A 89 1.20 -19.12 -8.12
N PRO A 90 0.28 -19.97 -8.60
CA PRO A 90 0.63 -21.28 -9.12
C PRO A 90 1.68 -21.20 -10.25
N LYS A 91 2.76 -21.99 -10.16
CA LYS A 91 3.82 -22.03 -11.19
C LYS A 91 3.29 -22.28 -12.60
N ARG A 92 2.19 -23.04 -12.74
CA ARG A 92 1.54 -23.31 -14.04
C ARG A 92 1.07 -22.02 -14.74
N ILE A 93 0.56 -21.05 -13.97
CA ILE A 93 0.09 -19.77 -14.51
C ILE A 93 1.30 -18.92 -14.92
N ILE A 94 2.35 -18.89 -14.09
CA ILE A 94 3.58 -18.14 -14.39
C ILE A 94 4.22 -18.61 -15.70
N ARG A 95 4.22 -19.93 -15.97
CA ARG A 95 4.77 -20.49 -17.21
C ARG A 95 4.08 -19.97 -18.47
N THR A 96 2.79 -19.63 -18.42
CA THR A 96 2.05 -19.08 -19.57
C THR A 96 2.57 -17.69 -19.99
N TYR A 97 3.20 -16.96 -19.07
CA TYR A 97 3.71 -15.60 -19.32
C TYR A 97 5.22 -15.53 -19.30
N LYS A 98 5.90 -16.68 -19.24
CA LYS A 98 7.35 -16.71 -19.43
C LYS A 98 7.63 -16.54 -20.90
N ILE A 99 8.25 -15.41 -21.25
CA ILE A 99 8.91 -15.23 -22.54
C ILE A 99 10.17 -16.10 -22.47
N GLU A 100 10.28 -17.10 -23.34
CA GLU A 100 11.52 -17.85 -23.49
C GLU A 100 12.56 -16.91 -24.09
N PRO A 101 13.83 -16.93 -23.63
CA PRO A 101 14.87 -16.01 -24.11
C PRO A 101 15.10 -16.01 -25.63
N ASN A 102 14.60 -17.02 -26.34
CA ASN A 102 14.73 -17.18 -27.78
C ASN A 102 13.55 -16.61 -28.60
N ASP A 103 12.49 -16.11 -27.96
CA ASP A 103 11.30 -15.60 -28.67
C ASP A 103 11.45 -14.13 -29.14
N SER A 104 12.63 -13.51 -28.95
CA SER A 104 12.91 -12.12 -29.32
C SER A 104 14.10 -11.94 -30.27
N ALA A 105 14.19 -12.77 -31.31
CA ALA A 105 15.16 -12.59 -32.38
C ALA A 105 14.58 -12.87 -33.78
N GLU A 106 13.51 -12.19 -34.15
CA GLU A 106 13.34 -11.77 -35.55
C GLU A 106 13.88 -10.34 -35.65
N ILE A 107 15.18 -10.23 -35.88
CA ILE A 107 15.78 -9.02 -36.43
C ILE A 107 15.24 -8.95 -37.86
N LEU A 108 14.24 -8.11 -38.10
CA LEU A 108 13.92 -7.67 -39.45
C LEU A 108 15.13 -6.83 -39.91
N GLU A 109 16.06 -7.47 -40.63
CA GLU A 109 17.01 -6.76 -41.48
C GLU A 109 16.19 -6.10 -42.59
N ASP A 110 15.72 -4.87 -42.32
CA ASP A 110 15.17 -4.01 -43.35
C ASP A 110 16.34 -3.53 -44.20
N ASP A 111 16.39 -4.03 -45.43
CA ASP A 111 17.25 -3.60 -46.52
C ASP A 111 17.12 -2.08 -46.73
N PHE A 112 18.08 -1.32 -46.19
CA PHE A 112 18.33 0.05 -46.64
C PHE A 112 19.27 -0.01 -47.86
N GLU A 113 18.68 -0.16 -49.06
CA GLU A 113 19.27 0.31 -50.32
C GLU A 113 19.26 1.85 -50.41
#